data_AF-A0A6B2L5J9-F1
#
_entry.id   AF-A0A6B2L5J9-F1
#
_cell.length_a   1.000
_cell.length_b   1.000
_cell.length_c   1.000
_cell.angle_alpha   90.00
_cell.angle_beta   90.00
_cell.angle_gamma   90.00
#
_symmetry.space_group_name_H-M   'P 1'
#
loop_
_entity.id
_entity.type
_entity.pdbx_description
1 polymer ?
#
loop_
_entity_poly.entity_id
_entity_poly.type
_entity_poly.pdbx_seq_one_letter_code
_entity_poly.pdbx_strand_id
1 'polypeptide(L)'
;MFNEGKLRAANLNKLMQILCDPQYSNTQYAGGRFGDNFIDVFILTYPFFMNSMDFLDLLIKRWEFKTPGMKEAEIIKMRERISSVLFKWVELQFSQFIKSEEFTKRFLEFLNKSQANKSMDPKNVMILKNLIKEKTSPNSKDVVHMVPLLPSLFPRDDCQCYIGILDIPPLEIARQLSVFEMELFDKMPFDEFIGQKWTKNNVDWTPNILATIKRFNKISGWAPDLVLRWRTPEQRGFMIGKLIDIAHNCIKLNNFETVVQIVSGLENSAISRLKQSWLKVPEKSQARLEKMRNLFSPMENWKTYRNHLASVDPPGIPYLGLILQTLTFSDDGNPNIINNNLLNWYKMELTVQILSEIRRFRGHPYPFTPIPEVADLLQFENFAPRSDKKLFEDSQMVEPKV
;
A
#
# COMPACT_ATOMS: atom_id res chain seq x y z
N MET A 1 -17.73 -3.15 26.24
CA MET A 1 -16.68 -3.44 27.22
C MET A 1 -15.58 -2.40 27.10
N PHE A 2 -15.26 -1.78 28.22
CA PHE A 2 -14.13 -0.86 28.34
C PHE A 2 -13.05 -1.52 29.17
N ASN A 3 -11.79 -1.31 28.80
CA ASN A 3 -10.65 -1.65 29.64
C ASN A 3 -9.75 -0.42 29.70
N GLU A 4 -9.45 0.05 30.92
CA GLU A 4 -8.66 1.28 31.16
C GLU A 4 -9.20 2.50 30.39
N GLY A 5 -10.53 2.64 30.32
CA GLY A 5 -11.19 3.73 29.60
C GLY A 5 -11.24 3.59 28.07
N LYS A 6 -10.58 2.57 27.49
CA LYS A 6 -10.60 2.30 26.04
C LYS A 6 -11.65 1.27 25.66
N LEU A 7 -12.32 1.48 24.52
CA LEU A 7 -13.29 0.52 24.00
C LEU A 7 -12.54 -0.74 23.52
N ARG A 8 -12.90 -1.91 24.08
CA ARG A 8 -12.29 -3.19 23.66
C ARG A 8 -13.24 -4.06 22.84
N ALA A 9 -14.52 -4.01 23.17
CA ALA A 9 -15.54 -4.76 22.45
C ALA A 9 -16.90 -4.10 22.56
N ALA A 10 -17.70 -4.18 21.51
CA ALA A 10 -19.08 -3.70 21.53
C ALA A 10 -19.95 -4.44 20.50
N ASN A 11 -21.26 -4.47 20.73
CA ASN A 11 -22.17 -4.88 19.67
C ASN A 11 -22.28 -3.77 18.62
N LEU A 12 -22.80 -4.13 17.44
CA LEU A 12 -22.89 -3.20 16.33
C LEU A 12 -23.73 -1.95 16.66
N ASN A 13 -24.85 -2.13 17.38
CA ASN A 13 -25.71 -1.01 17.78
C ASN A 13 -24.95 0.04 18.60
N LYS A 14 -24.11 -0.41 19.54
CA LYS A 14 -23.31 0.49 20.37
C LYS A 14 -22.23 1.19 19.54
N LEU A 15 -21.57 0.50 18.61
CA LEU A 15 -20.60 1.12 17.72
C LEU A 15 -21.26 2.16 16.80
N MET A 16 -22.43 1.86 16.22
CA MET A 16 -23.20 2.81 15.42
C MET A 16 -23.64 4.03 16.24
N GLN A 17 -23.99 3.83 17.52
CA GLN A 17 -24.27 4.92 18.44
C GLN A 17 -23.04 5.82 18.61
N ILE A 18 -21.86 5.24 18.88
CA ILE A 18 -20.60 6.01 19.04
C ILE A 18 -20.22 6.73 17.74
N LEU A 19 -20.45 6.09 16.59
CA LEU A 19 -20.15 6.63 15.27
C LEU A 19 -20.98 7.89 14.99
N CYS A 20 -22.29 7.85 15.27
CA CYS A 20 -23.24 8.87 14.83
C CYS A 20 -23.59 9.91 15.90
N ASP A 21 -23.36 9.64 17.18
CA ASP A 21 -23.77 10.52 18.27
C ASP A 21 -22.67 11.55 18.60
N PRO A 22 -22.98 12.87 18.50
CA PRO A 22 -22.01 13.95 18.72
C PRO A 22 -21.49 14.03 20.17
N GLN A 23 -22.15 13.38 21.13
CA GLN A 23 -21.70 13.36 22.53
C GLN A 23 -20.40 12.56 22.73
N TYR A 24 -20.07 11.65 21.81
CA TYR A 24 -18.86 10.84 21.92
C TYR A 24 -17.69 11.54 21.23
N SER A 25 -16.59 11.76 21.96
CA SER A 25 -15.37 12.28 21.32
C SER A 25 -14.73 11.23 20.42
N ASN A 26 -14.31 11.66 19.23
CA ASN A 26 -13.56 10.86 18.26
C ASN A 26 -12.24 10.29 18.83
N THR A 27 -11.65 10.98 19.80
CA THR A 27 -10.36 10.62 20.41
C THR A 27 -10.50 9.81 21.70
N GLN A 28 -11.65 9.87 22.38
CA GLN A 28 -11.89 9.16 23.64
C GLN A 28 -12.01 7.65 23.45
N TYR A 29 -12.49 7.22 22.28
CA TYR A 29 -12.70 5.82 21.93
C TYR A 29 -11.64 5.29 20.95
N ALA A 30 -10.55 6.05 20.80
CA ALA A 30 -9.42 5.75 19.94
C ALA A 30 -8.17 5.41 20.77
N GLY A 31 -7.59 4.25 20.53
CA GLY A 31 -6.46 3.73 21.30
C GLY A 31 -5.07 3.94 20.72
N GLY A 32 -4.93 4.41 19.48
CA GLY A 32 -3.70 4.33 18.68
C GLY A 32 -2.66 5.43 18.89
N ARG A 33 -1.38 5.06 18.70
CA ARG A 33 -0.17 5.92 18.78
C ARG A 33 -0.16 7.08 17.75
N PHE A 34 -1.06 7.04 16.75
CA PHE A 34 -1.18 8.01 15.66
C PHE A 34 -2.45 8.87 15.71
N GLY A 35 -3.24 8.78 16.78
CA GLY A 35 -4.46 9.60 16.91
C GLY A 35 -5.59 9.17 15.96
N ASP A 36 -5.63 7.90 15.55
CA ASP A 36 -6.64 7.38 14.64
C ASP A 36 -8.05 7.58 15.20
N ASN A 37 -8.83 8.43 14.54
CA ASN A 37 -10.20 8.73 14.90
C ASN A 37 -11.07 7.46 14.87
N PHE A 38 -11.98 7.29 15.83
CA PHE A 38 -12.99 6.21 15.82
C PHE A 38 -13.68 6.06 14.46
N ILE A 39 -13.96 7.16 13.75
CA ILE A 39 -14.54 7.14 12.40
C ILE A 39 -13.61 6.43 11.41
N ASP A 40 -12.32 6.74 11.41
CA ASP A 40 -11.34 6.12 10.51
C ASP A 40 -11.23 4.62 10.79
N VAL A 41 -11.17 4.23 12.07
CA VAL A 41 -11.17 2.83 12.48
C VAL A 41 -12.42 2.13 11.95
N PHE A 42 -13.60 2.70 12.19
CA PHE A 42 -14.86 2.12 11.73
C PHE A 42 -14.91 2.00 10.19
N ILE A 43 -14.59 3.06 9.46
CA ILE A 43 -14.65 3.08 7.99
C ILE A 43 -13.65 2.10 7.36
N LEU A 44 -12.44 1.99 7.91
CA LEU A 44 -11.44 1.08 7.36
C LEU A 44 -11.76 -0.39 7.66
N THR A 45 -12.46 -0.68 8.76
CA THR A 45 -12.60 -2.06 9.25
C THR A 45 -14.04 -2.60 9.27
N TYR A 46 -15.07 -1.80 8.96
CA TYR A 46 -16.43 -2.31 8.82
C TYR A 46 -16.57 -3.55 7.91
N PRO A 47 -15.77 -3.74 6.85
CA PRO A 47 -15.89 -4.93 6.01
C PRO A 47 -15.62 -6.25 6.74
N PHE A 48 -15.04 -6.24 7.95
CA PHE A 48 -14.91 -7.44 8.78
C PHE A 48 -16.25 -7.94 9.35
N PHE A 49 -17.26 -7.07 9.45
CA PHE A 49 -18.48 -7.37 10.21
C PHE A 49 -19.78 -6.89 9.57
N MET A 50 -19.74 -6.12 8.47
CA MET A 50 -20.93 -5.71 7.71
C MET A 50 -20.59 -5.41 6.25
N ASN A 51 -21.58 -5.50 5.37
CA ASN A 51 -21.42 -5.05 3.99
C ASN A 51 -21.77 -3.55 3.84
N SER A 52 -21.36 -2.97 2.71
CA SER A 52 -21.50 -1.54 2.43
C SER A 52 -22.96 -1.09 2.29
N MET A 53 -23.86 -1.93 1.78
CA MET A 53 -25.27 -1.59 1.63
C MET A 53 -25.97 -1.53 2.99
N ASP A 54 -25.75 -2.54 3.84
CA ASP A 54 -26.30 -2.57 5.20
C ASP A 54 -25.78 -1.39 6.03
N PHE A 55 -24.50 -1.04 5.88
CA PHE A 55 -23.94 0.10 6.59
C PHE A 55 -24.57 1.42 6.12
N LEU A 56 -24.75 1.62 4.82
CA LEU A 56 -25.44 2.79 4.28
C LEU A 56 -26.88 2.88 4.80
N ASP A 57 -27.60 1.76 4.83
CA ASP A 57 -28.98 1.69 5.33
C ASP A 57 -29.08 2.03 6.81
N LEU A 58 -28.11 1.60 7.63
CA LEU A 58 -28.03 1.99 9.03
C LEU A 58 -27.78 3.49 9.20
N LEU A 59 -26.94 4.11 8.36
CA LEU A 59 -26.72 5.55 8.38
C LEU A 59 -27.98 6.31 7.94
N ILE A 60 -28.66 5.88 6.89
CA ILE A 60 -29.92 6.49 6.42
C ILE A 60 -30.99 6.39 7.50
N LYS A 61 -31.16 5.19 8.10
CA LYS A 61 -32.10 4.99 9.20
C LYS A 61 -31.79 5.92 10.37
N ARG A 62 -30.51 6.11 10.72
CA ARG A 62 -30.10 7.03 11.79
C ARG A 62 -30.32 8.50 11.40
N TRP A 63 -30.11 8.87 10.14
CA TRP A 63 -30.32 10.22 9.60
C TRP A 63 -31.80 10.65 9.62
N GLU A 64 -32.69 9.71 9.32
CA GLU A 64 -34.14 9.93 9.28
C GLU A 64 -34.79 9.82 10.66
N PHE A 65 -34.14 9.16 11.62
CA PHE A 65 -34.69 8.96 12.97
C PHE A 65 -34.82 10.27 13.75
N LYS A 66 -36.05 10.56 14.19
CA LYS A 66 -36.37 11.66 15.12
C LYS A 66 -36.94 11.07 16.40
N THR A 67 -36.20 11.14 17.49
CA THR A 67 -36.73 10.73 18.81
C THR A 67 -37.78 11.75 19.26
N PRO A 68 -38.95 11.33 19.78
CA PRO A 68 -39.89 12.26 20.40
C PRO A 68 -39.19 13.05 21.52
N GLY A 69 -39.19 14.38 21.42
CA GLY A 69 -38.53 15.29 22.38
C GLY A 69 -37.07 15.65 22.08
N MET A 70 -36.47 15.14 21.00
CA MET A 70 -35.11 15.53 20.59
C MET A 70 -35.08 16.98 20.09
N LYS A 71 -34.12 17.77 20.55
CA LYS A 71 -34.01 19.18 20.14
C LYS A 71 -33.48 19.26 18.72
N GLU A 72 -33.94 20.26 17.94
CA GLU A 72 -33.47 20.47 16.57
C GLU A 72 -31.93 20.60 16.49
N ALA A 73 -31.31 21.27 17.46
CA ALA A 73 -29.86 21.40 17.56
C ALA A 73 -29.13 20.04 17.72
N GLU A 74 -29.74 19.06 18.39
CA GLU A 74 -29.17 17.71 18.55
C GLU A 74 -29.27 16.92 17.24
N ILE A 75 -30.38 17.09 16.51
CA ILE A 75 -30.59 16.51 15.19
C ILE A 75 -29.54 17.05 14.21
N ILE A 76 -29.30 18.37 14.21
CA ILE A 76 -28.28 19.01 13.37
C ILE A 76 -26.90 18.43 13.66
N LYS A 77 -26.47 18.39 14.94
CA LYS A 77 -25.15 17.85 15.32
C LYS A 77 -24.98 16.38 14.95
N MET A 78 -26.03 15.57 15.09
CA MET A 78 -26.02 14.17 14.64
C MET A 78 -25.82 14.07 13.13
N ARG A 79 -26.52 14.90 12.35
CA ARG A 79 -26.38 14.93 10.88
C ARG A 79 -25.03 15.45 10.42
N GLU A 80 -24.47 16.46 11.08
CA GLU A 80 -23.09 16.90 10.83
C GLU A 80 -22.10 15.76 11.05
N ARG A 81 -22.29 14.98 12.13
CA ARG A 81 -21.44 13.84 12.41
C ARG A 81 -21.58 12.72 11.37
N ILE A 82 -22.80 12.36 10.97
CA ILE A 82 -23.02 11.41 9.87
C ILE A 82 -22.40 11.95 8.57
N SER A 83 -22.48 13.24 8.30
CA SER A 83 -21.84 13.85 7.12
C SER A 83 -20.32 13.64 7.15
N SER A 84 -19.67 13.81 8.29
CA SER A 84 -18.24 13.50 8.47
C SER A 84 -17.92 12.03 8.20
N VAL A 85 -18.79 11.10 8.61
CA VAL A 85 -18.66 9.67 8.29
C VAL A 85 -18.75 9.43 6.78
N LEU A 86 -19.69 10.08 6.08
CA LEU A 86 -19.83 9.98 4.62
C LEU A 86 -18.59 10.53 3.90
N PHE A 87 -18.05 11.67 4.34
CA PHE A 87 -16.80 12.23 3.81
C PHE A 87 -15.64 11.24 3.98
N LYS A 88 -15.49 10.68 5.19
CA LYS A 88 -14.45 9.68 5.46
C LYS A 88 -14.64 8.39 4.67
N TRP A 89 -15.89 7.99 4.42
CA TRP A 89 -16.18 6.84 3.56
C TRP A 89 -15.69 7.06 2.13
N VAL A 90 -16.03 8.22 1.52
CA VAL A 90 -15.55 8.56 0.17
C VAL A 90 -14.02 8.68 0.13
N GLU A 91 -13.41 9.24 1.16
CA GLU A 91 -11.94 9.41 1.26
C GLU A 91 -11.19 8.08 1.38
N LEU A 92 -11.60 7.22 2.33
CA LEU A 92 -10.83 6.05 2.74
C LEU A 92 -11.26 4.76 2.03
N GLN A 93 -12.50 4.69 1.52
CA GLN A 93 -13.10 3.49 0.93
C GLN A 93 -13.71 3.79 -0.45
N PHE A 94 -13.01 4.59 -1.26
CA PHE A 94 -13.47 5.02 -2.58
C PHE A 94 -13.69 3.85 -3.56
N SER A 95 -12.96 2.74 -3.38
CA SER A 95 -13.05 1.54 -4.23
C SER A 95 -14.46 0.95 -4.25
N GLN A 96 -15.24 1.11 -3.18
CA GLN A 96 -16.63 0.67 -3.12
C GLN A 96 -17.51 1.37 -4.19
N PHE A 97 -17.22 2.64 -4.48
CA PHE A 97 -17.94 3.41 -5.49
C PHE A 97 -17.57 3.01 -6.93
N ILE A 98 -16.42 2.34 -7.10
CA ILE A 98 -16.00 1.77 -8.39
C ILE A 98 -16.56 0.35 -8.56
N LYS A 99 -16.53 -0.45 -7.49
CA LYS A 99 -16.92 -1.88 -7.53
C LYS A 99 -18.44 -2.12 -7.60
N SER A 100 -19.26 -1.19 -7.10
CA SER A 100 -20.72 -1.37 -7.03
C SER A 100 -21.47 -0.13 -7.52
N GLU A 101 -22.04 -0.25 -8.72
CA GLU A 101 -22.90 0.79 -9.30
C GLU A 101 -24.18 0.97 -8.47
N GLU A 102 -24.76 -0.12 -7.96
CA GLU A 102 -25.95 -0.09 -7.11
C GLU A 102 -25.72 0.71 -5.82
N PHE A 103 -24.61 0.44 -5.13
CA PHE A 103 -24.23 1.19 -3.93
C PHE A 103 -24.05 2.68 -4.26
N THR A 104 -23.34 2.99 -5.34
CA THR A 104 -23.09 4.37 -5.77
C THR A 104 -24.39 5.10 -6.08
N LYS A 105 -25.31 4.45 -6.79
CA LYS A 105 -26.64 5.00 -7.10
C LYS A 105 -27.41 5.29 -5.82
N ARG A 106 -27.51 4.33 -4.89
CA ARG A 106 -28.21 4.49 -3.62
C ARG A 106 -27.61 5.60 -2.75
N PHE A 107 -26.28 5.69 -2.71
CA PHE A 107 -25.57 6.75 -2.00
C PHE A 107 -25.91 8.14 -2.59
N LEU A 108 -25.87 8.28 -3.91
CA LEU A 108 -26.21 9.54 -4.60
C LEU A 108 -27.70 9.91 -4.44
N GLU A 109 -28.61 8.94 -4.47
CA GLU A 109 -30.04 9.14 -4.20
C GLU A 109 -30.26 9.69 -2.78
N PHE A 110 -29.56 9.13 -1.80
CA PHE A 110 -29.60 9.63 -0.42
C PHE A 110 -29.10 11.08 -0.33
N LEU A 111 -27.99 11.43 -0.99
CA LEU A 111 -27.51 12.82 -1.03
C LEU A 111 -28.52 13.77 -1.69
N ASN A 112 -29.12 13.37 -2.82
CA ASN A 112 -30.13 14.15 -3.53
C ASN A 112 -31.37 14.40 -2.65
N LYS A 113 -31.89 13.36 -2.01
CA LYS A 113 -33.03 13.45 -1.09
C LYS A 113 -32.71 14.37 0.08
N SER A 114 -31.51 14.27 0.63
CA SER A 114 -31.04 15.09 1.77
C SER A 114 -30.82 16.56 1.41
N GLN A 115 -30.48 16.85 0.15
CA GLN A 115 -30.43 18.21 -0.38
C GLN A 115 -31.84 18.78 -0.58
N ALA A 116 -32.74 18.02 -1.20
CA ALA A 116 -34.09 18.45 -1.53
C ALA A 116 -34.93 18.79 -0.29
N ASN A 117 -34.80 17.98 0.77
CA ASN A 117 -35.49 18.22 2.05
C ASN A 117 -34.74 19.20 2.98
N LYS A 118 -33.66 19.85 2.50
CA LYS A 118 -32.81 20.79 3.24
C LYS A 118 -32.24 20.22 4.55
N SER A 119 -32.05 18.90 4.63
CA SER A 119 -31.45 18.24 5.80
C SER A 119 -29.93 18.20 5.79
N MET A 120 -29.31 18.39 4.63
CA MET A 120 -27.86 18.53 4.45
C MET A 120 -27.56 19.84 3.70
N ASP A 121 -26.46 20.50 4.06
CA ASP A 121 -25.96 21.67 3.33
C ASP A 121 -25.70 21.31 1.86
N PRO A 122 -26.28 22.05 0.88
CA PRO A 122 -26.01 21.86 -0.54
C PRO A 122 -24.52 21.86 -0.90
N LYS A 123 -23.67 22.61 -0.19
CA LYS A 123 -22.22 22.62 -0.37
C LYS A 123 -21.61 21.26 -0.03
N ASN A 124 -22.01 20.64 1.07
CA ASN A 124 -21.50 19.32 1.46
C ASN A 124 -21.87 18.26 0.42
N VAL A 125 -23.12 18.31 -0.08
CA VAL A 125 -23.59 17.42 -1.14
C VAL A 125 -22.77 17.61 -2.42
N MET A 126 -22.50 18.86 -2.81
CA MET A 126 -21.66 19.17 -3.97
C MET A 126 -20.24 18.63 -3.80
N ILE A 127 -19.61 18.83 -2.64
CA ILE A 127 -18.25 18.33 -2.38
C ILE A 127 -18.22 16.81 -2.45
N LEU A 128 -19.13 16.10 -1.78
CA LEU A 128 -19.20 14.64 -1.82
C LEU A 128 -19.37 14.10 -3.25
N LYS A 129 -20.27 14.69 -4.03
CA LYS A 129 -20.47 14.31 -5.44
C LYS A 129 -19.21 14.55 -6.28
N ASN A 130 -18.52 15.67 -6.05
CA ASN A 130 -17.29 15.97 -6.78
C ASN A 130 -16.17 15.01 -6.40
N LEU A 131 -15.99 14.70 -5.10
CA LEU A 131 -15.01 13.71 -4.64
C LEU A 131 -15.28 12.33 -5.25
N ILE A 132 -16.53 11.88 -5.28
CA ILE A 132 -16.90 10.61 -5.93
C ILE A 132 -16.56 10.66 -7.42
N LYS A 133 -16.95 11.73 -8.13
CA LYS A 133 -16.65 11.89 -9.57
C LYS A 133 -15.16 11.90 -9.85
N GLU A 134 -14.38 12.64 -9.06
CA GLU A 134 -12.92 12.71 -9.18
C GLU A 134 -12.31 11.33 -8.99
N LYS A 135 -12.63 10.63 -7.89
CA LYS A 135 -12.06 9.32 -7.56
C LYS A 135 -12.54 8.18 -8.48
N THR A 136 -13.69 8.32 -9.13
CA THR A 136 -14.23 7.32 -10.07
C THR A 136 -13.84 7.60 -11.53
N SER A 137 -13.37 8.82 -11.85
CA SER A 137 -12.96 9.14 -13.21
C SER A 137 -11.68 8.39 -13.57
N PRO A 138 -11.62 7.67 -14.71
CA PRO A 138 -10.41 6.97 -15.15
C PRO A 138 -9.23 7.92 -15.44
N ASN A 139 -9.50 9.22 -15.61
CA ASN A 139 -8.52 10.27 -15.91
C ASN A 139 -8.12 11.13 -14.70
N SER A 140 -8.42 10.72 -13.46
CA SER A 140 -8.01 11.46 -12.25
C SER A 140 -6.51 11.37 -11.92
N LYS A 141 -5.67 11.15 -12.95
CA LYS A 141 -4.21 11.12 -12.85
C LYS A 141 -3.57 12.51 -12.71
N ASP A 142 -4.29 13.62 -12.85
CA ASP A 142 -3.67 14.96 -12.91
C ASP A 142 -3.95 15.87 -11.71
N VAL A 143 -3.96 15.30 -10.50
CA VAL A 143 -3.56 16.07 -9.31
C VAL A 143 -2.42 15.33 -8.63
N VAL A 144 -1.40 14.96 -9.41
CA VAL A 144 -0.04 14.98 -8.84
C VAL A 144 0.11 16.41 -8.33
N HIS A 145 0.27 16.60 -7.01
CA HIS A 145 0.78 17.87 -6.51
C HIS A 145 1.90 18.31 -7.47
N MET A 146 1.84 19.53 -8.01
CA MET A 146 2.84 20.06 -8.94
C MET A 146 4.19 20.18 -8.22
N VAL A 147 4.79 19.04 -7.88
CA VAL A 147 6.14 18.94 -7.38
C VAL A 147 7.00 19.08 -8.62
N PRO A 148 7.88 20.10 -8.68
CA PRO A 148 8.76 20.28 -9.81
C PRO A 148 9.51 18.99 -10.11
N LEU A 149 9.30 18.44 -11.31
CA LEU A 149 9.95 17.21 -11.70
C LEU A 149 11.45 17.45 -11.84
N LEU A 150 12.24 16.59 -11.22
CA LEU A 150 13.68 16.58 -11.39
C LEU A 150 13.99 16.04 -12.80
N PRO A 151 14.90 16.70 -13.54
CA PRO A 151 15.30 16.25 -14.86
C PRO A 151 16.03 14.91 -14.78
N SER A 152 15.98 14.17 -15.89
CA SER A 152 16.75 12.94 -16.07
C SER A 152 18.25 13.22 -15.88
N LEU A 153 18.96 12.31 -15.21
CA LEU A 153 20.42 12.33 -15.15
C LEU A 153 21.08 11.71 -16.38
N PHE A 154 20.27 11.16 -17.29
CA PHE A 154 20.73 10.54 -18.52
C PHE A 154 20.66 11.56 -19.67
N PRO A 155 21.79 11.90 -20.32
CA PRO A 155 21.82 12.83 -21.45
C PRO A 155 20.95 12.31 -22.60
N ARG A 156 20.08 13.18 -23.13
CA ARG A 156 19.35 12.91 -24.38
C ARG A 156 20.24 13.34 -25.53
N ASP A 157 20.98 12.41 -26.12
CA ASP A 157 21.51 12.64 -27.46
C ASP A 157 20.43 12.22 -28.47
N ASP A 158 20.03 13.14 -29.36
CA ASP A 158 19.03 12.92 -30.43
C ASP A 158 19.44 11.83 -31.45
N CYS A 159 20.58 11.16 -31.22
CA CYS A 159 21.17 10.16 -32.06
C CYS A 159 21.64 8.95 -31.22
N GLN A 160 20.78 7.97 -30.89
CA GLN A 160 21.11 6.53 -30.79
C GLN A 160 19.89 5.68 -30.33
N CYS A 161 19.53 4.60 -31.03
CA CYS A 161 20.08 3.22 -30.94
C CYS A 161 19.86 2.60 -29.55
N TYR A 162 19.09 1.49 -29.49
CA TYR A 162 18.87 0.58 -28.35
C TYR A 162 19.70 0.88 -27.08
N ILE A 163 19.06 1.41 -26.03
CA ILE A 163 19.67 1.61 -24.71
C ILE A 163 19.63 0.28 -23.94
N GLY A 164 20.78 -0.18 -23.44
CA GLY A 164 20.87 -1.34 -22.57
C GLY A 164 20.86 -0.97 -21.09
N ILE A 165 20.50 -1.93 -20.22
CA ILE A 165 20.57 -1.73 -18.76
C ILE A 165 21.98 -1.35 -18.28
N LEU A 166 23.02 -1.72 -19.02
CA LEU A 166 24.41 -1.41 -18.70
C LEU A 166 24.70 0.09 -18.80
N ASP A 167 24.08 0.76 -19.76
CA ASP A 167 24.37 2.14 -20.12
C ASP A 167 23.73 3.12 -19.14
N ILE A 168 22.67 2.69 -18.44
CA ILE A 168 21.91 3.53 -17.52
C ILE A 168 22.58 3.57 -16.14
N PRO A 169 22.85 4.75 -15.56
CA PRO A 169 23.37 4.88 -14.21
C PRO A 169 22.48 4.18 -13.15
N PRO A 170 23.06 3.51 -12.12
CA PRO A 170 22.28 2.82 -11.08
C PRO A 170 21.23 3.70 -10.38
N LEU A 171 21.54 4.98 -10.19
CA LEU A 171 20.61 5.94 -9.57
C LEU A 171 19.40 6.22 -10.47
N GLU A 172 19.58 6.29 -11.79
CA GLU A 172 18.47 6.56 -12.71
C GLU A 172 17.55 5.33 -12.80
N ILE A 173 18.11 4.12 -12.83
CA ILE A 173 17.31 2.87 -12.71
C ILE A 173 16.51 2.87 -11.41
N ALA A 174 17.13 3.23 -10.28
CA ALA A 174 16.44 3.32 -9.00
C ALA A 174 15.30 4.34 -9.00
N ARG A 175 15.48 5.51 -9.65
CA ARG A 175 14.42 6.52 -9.80
C ARG A 175 13.24 6.01 -10.62
N GLN A 176 13.51 5.40 -11.78
CA GLN A 176 12.47 4.88 -12.66
C GLN A 176 11.70 3.71 -12.01
N LEU A 177 12.40 2.80 -11.32
CA LEU A 177 11.75 1.77 -10.49
C LEU A 177 10.87 2.42 -9.40
N SER A 178 11.38 3.41 -8.67
CA SER A 178 10.57 4.12 -7.66
C SER A 178 9.28 4.75 -8.22
N VAL A 179 9.31 5.26 -9.47
CA VAL A 179 8.09 5.79 -10.13
C VAL A 179 7.07 4.68 -10.37
N PHE A 180 7.47 3.55 -10.95
CA PHE A 180 6.57 2.42 -11.21
C PHE A 180 6.00 1.81 -9.94
N GLU A 181 6.86 1.59 -8.95
CA GLU A 181 6.46 0.97 -7.69
C GLU A 181 5.50 1.89 -6.94
N MET A 182 5.71 3.21 -6.97
CA MET A 182 4.78 4.18 -6.36
C MET A 182 3.43 4.19 -7.06
N GLU A 183 3.38 4.08 -8.40
CA GLU A 183 2.11 4.00 -9.13
C GLU A 183 1.27 2.79 -8.70
N LEU A 184 1.89 1.63 -8.48
CA LEU A 184 1.17 0.45 -7.96
C LEU A 184 0.77 0.63 -6.51
N PHE A 185 1.67 1.18 -5.69
CA PHE A 185 1.43 1.43 -4.28
C PHE A 185 0.24 2.35 -4.04
N ASP A 186 0.15 3.45 -4.79
CA ASP A 186 -0.92 4.43 -4.68
C ASP A 186 -2.28 3.91 -5.15
N LYS A 187 -2.31 2.89 -6.01
CA LYS A 187 -3.56 2.28 -6.50
C LYS A 187 -4.20 1.32 -5.52
N MET A 188 -3.45 0.72 -4.59
CA MET A 188 -3.97 -0.30 -3.67
C MET A 188 -5.03 0.28 -2.69
N PRO A 189 -6.32 -0.05 -2.83
CA PRO A 189 -7.33 0.47 -1.92
C PRO A 189 -7.32 -0.32 -0.59
N PHE A 190 -7.76 0.31 0.50
CA PHE A 190 -7.64 -0.28 1.84
C PHE A 190 -8.45 -1.56 2.01
N ASP A 191 -9.55 -1.75 1.27
CA ASP A 191 -10.38 -2.95 1.34
C ASP A 191 -9.70 -4.24 0.86
N GLU A 192 -8.63 -4.12 0.07
CA GLU A 192 -7.81 -5.27 -0.34
C GLU A 192 -6.98 -5.84 0.83
N PHE A 193 -6.69 -5.01 1.84
CA PHE A 193 -5.90 -5.37 3.03
C PHE A 193 -6.73 -5.96 4.17
N ILE A 194 -8.05 -6.08 4.01
CA ILE A 194 -8.96 -6.53 5.07
C ILE A 194 -9.28 -8.01 4.91
N GLY A 195 -9.08 -8.80 5.98
CA GLY A 195 -9.51 -10.19 6.07
C GLY A 195 -8.70 -11.16 5.21
N GLN A 196 -7.41 -10.90 5.05
CA GLN A 196 -6.46 -11.76 4.35
C GLN A 196 -6.88 -12.17 2.92
N LYS A 197 -7.69 -11.37 2.23
CA LYS A 197 -8.25 -11.73 0.91
C LYS A 197 -7.16 -12.07 -0.13
N TRP A 198 -5.99 -11.43 -0.03
CA TRP A 198 -4.85 -11.65 -0.93
C TRP A 198 -4.34 -13.09 -0.90
N THR A 199 -4.48 -13.80 0.23
CA THR A 199 -4.02 -15.20 0.38
C THR A 199 -4.78 -16.18 -0.53
N LYS A 200 -5.97 -15.79 -1.00
CA LYS A 200 -6.82 -16.62 -1.85
C LYS A 200 -6.51 -16.50 -3.34
N ASN A 201 -5.56 -15.63 -3.72
CA ASN A 201 -5.16 -15.37 -5.11
C ASN A 201 -6.33 -15.06 -6.05
N ASN A 202 -7.39 -14.43 -5.52
CA ASN A 202 -8.54 -14.02 -6.31
C ASN A 202 -8.34 -12.58 -6.82
N VAL A 203 -8.16 -12.45 -8.15
CA VAL A 203 -7.93 -11.17 -8.83
C VAL A 203 -9.12 -10.22 -8.70
N ASP A 204 -10.34 -10.72 -8.57
CA ASP A 204 -11.53 -9.86 -8.39
C ASP A 204 -11.54 -9.19 -7.01
N TRP A 205 -10.86 -9.81 -6.03
CA TRP A 205 -10.89 -9.34 -4.65
C TRP A 205 -9.72 -8.43 -4.33
N THR A 206 -8.52 -8.79 -4.78
CA THR A 206 -7.27 -8.07 -4.48
C THR A 206 -6.40 -7.85 -5.72
N PRO A 207 -6.92 -7.19 -6.78
CA PRO A 207 -6.19 -7.03 -8.04
C PRO A 207 -4.89 -6.24 -7.88
N ASN A 208 -4.88 -5.18 -7.07
CA ASN A 208 -3.71 -4.31 -6.94
C ASN A 208 -2.62 -4.95 -6.07
N ILE A 209 -2.98 -5.60 -4.95
CA ILE A 209 -2.02 -6.36 -4.13
C ILE A 209 -1.39 -7.48 -4.97
N LEU A 210 -2.20 -8.24 -5.73
CA LEU A 210 -1.68 -9.31 -6.58
C LEU A 210 -0.82 -8.78 -7.74
N ALA A 211 -1.15 -7.63 -8.30
CA ALA A 211 -0.30 -6.96 -9.29
C ALA A 211 1.07 -6.57 -8.69
N THR A 212 1.10 -6.03 -7.47
CA THR A 212 2.34 -5.70 -6.75
C THR A 212 3.16 -6.97 -6.46
N ILE A 213 2.54 -8.05 -5.99
CA ILE A 213 3.21 -9.34 -5.78
C ILE A 213 3.78 -9.90 -7.10
N LYS A 214 3.02 -9.81 -8.19
CA LYS A 214 3.49 -10.23 -9.52
C LYS A 214 4.69 -9.40 -9.98
N ARG A 215 4.67 -8.08 -9.76
CA ARG A 215 5.81 -7.20 -10.07
C ARG A 215 7.02 -7.53 -9.19
N PHE A 216 6.81 -7.79 -7.90
CA PHE A 216 7.87 -8.25 -6.99
C PHE A 216 8.59 -9.48 -7.56
N ASN A 217 7.83 -10.50 -7.97
CA ASN A 217 8.37 -11.73 -8.56
C ASN A 217 9.08 -11.48 -9.89
N LYS A 218 8.61 -10.51 -10.69
CA LYS A 218 9.30 -10.12 -11.93
C LYS A 218 10.65 -9.47 -11.63
N ILE A 219 10.75 -8.56 -10.68
CA ILE A 219 12.01 -7.86 -10.36
C ILE A 219 13.00 -8.81 -9.66
N SER A 220 12.52 -9.61 -8.71
CA SER A 220 13.35 -10.59 -8.01
C SER A 220 13.81 -11.73 -8.91
N GLY A 221 13.03 -12.08 -9.94
CA GLY A 221 13.43 -13.00 -11.00
C GLY A 221 14.34 -12.38 -12.05
N TRP A 222 14.19 -11.08 -12.33
CA TRP A 222 15.01 -10.35 -13.30
C TRP A 222 16.47 -10.20 -12.86
N ALA A 223 16.72 -9.93 -11.57
CA ALA A 223 18.07 -9.82 -11.03
C ALA A 223 18.96 -11.05 -11.31
N PRO A 224 18.58 -12.30 -10.94
CA PRO A 224 19.35 -13.48 -11.28
C PRO A 224 19.38 -13.72 -12.79
N ASP A 225 18.29 -13.41 -13.50
CA ASP A 225 18.23 -13.54 -14.96
C ASP A 225 19.31 -12.70 -15.64
N LEU A 226 19.48 -11.47 -15.20
CA LEU A 226 20.42 -10.51 -15.74
C LEU A 226 21.88 -10.91 -15.46
N VAL A 227 22.16 -11.46 -14.29
CA VAL A 227 23.50 -11.96 -13.94
C VAL A 227 23.87 -13.17 -14.80
N LEU A 228 22.98 -14.16 -14.93
CA LEU A 228 23.28 -15.43 -15.61
C LEU A 228 23.38 -15.33 -17.14
N ARG A 229 23.02 -14.18 -17.74
CA ARG A 229 23.26 -13.91 -19.18
C ARG A 229 24.75 -13.78 -19.51
N TRP A 230 25.60 -13.52 -18.51
CA TRP A 230 27.02 -13.27 -18.72
C TRP A 230 27.88 -14.52 -18.53
N ARG A 231 28.79 -14.73 -19.48
CA ARG A 231 29.63 -15.95 -19.53
C ARG A 231 30.83 -15.89 -18.59
N THR A 232 31.41 -14.71 -18.38
CA THR A 232 32.64 -14.57 -17.56
C THR A 232 32.31 -14.16 -16.12
N PRO A 233 33.08 -14.63 -15.12
CA PRO A 233 32.94 -14.19 -13.73
C PRO A 233 33.06 -12.67 -13.55
N GLU A 234 33.92 -12.01 -14.33
CA GLU A 234 34.13 -10.56 -14.31
C GLU A 234 32.85 -9.79 -14.68
N GLN A 235 32.20 -10.18 -15.79
CA GLN A 235 30.95 -9.57 -16.23
C GLN A 235 29.82 -9.84 -15.25
N ARG A 236 29.73 -11.06 -14.70
CA ARG A 236 28.75 -11.40 -13.66
C ARG A 236 28.96 -10.58 -12.39
N GLY A 237 30.20 -10.48 -11.91
CA GLY A 237 30.55 -9.67 -10.74
C GLY A 237 30.24 -8.19 -10.92
N PHE A 238 30.50 -7.63 -12.12
CA PHE A 238 30.08 -6.28 -12.47
C PHE A 238 28.55 -6.11 -12.36
N MET A 239 27.77 -7.05 -12.91
CA MET A 239 26.31 -6.98 -12.82
C MET A 239 25.77 -7.11 -11.41
N ILE A 240 26.33 -8.01 -10.60
CA ILE A 240 26.00 -8.13 -9.19
C ILE A 240 26.28 -6.80 -8.48
N GLY A 241 27.46 -6.21 -8.71
CA GLY A 241 27.82 -4.89 -8.16
C GLY A 241 26.86 -3.78 -8.57
N LYS A 242 26.45 -3.75 -9.85
CA LYS A 242 25.48 -2.78 -10.38
C LYS A 242 24.11 -2.94 -9.72
N LEU A 243 23.60 -4.17 -9.57
CA LEU A 243 22.34 -4.46 -8.88
C LEU A 243 22.37 -4.02 -7.41
N ILE A 244 23.48 -4.28 -6.70
CA ILE A 244 23.69 -3.81 -5.33
C ILE A 244 23.65 -2.28 -5.27
N ASP A 245 24.25 -1.59 -6.24
CA ASP A 245 24.26 -0.14 -6.29
C ASP A 245 22.88 0.44 -6.61
N ILE A 246 22.06 -0.23 -7.44
CA ILE A 246 20.65 0.14 -7.66
C ILE A 246 19.88 0.02 -6.33
N ALA A 247 19.96 -1.13 -5.65
CA ALA A 247 19.29 -1.34 -4.36
C ALA A 247 19.75 -0.33 -3.30
N HIS A 248 21.06 -0.04 -3.24
CA HIS A 248 21.57 0.96 -2.31
C HIS A 248 21.03 2.37 -2.59
N ASN A 249 20.83 2.75 -3.87
CA ASN A 249 20.15 4.00 -4.20
C ASN A 249 18.66 3.95 -3.84
N CYS A 250 17.98 2.81 -3.98
CA CYS A 250 16.59 2.65 -3.54
C CYS A 250 16.42 2.91 -2.03
N ILE A 251 17.37 2.50 -1.18
CA ILE A 251 17.38 2.88 0.26
C ILE A 251 17.39 4.40 0.44
N LYS A 252 18.24 5.12 -0.31
CA LYS A 252 18.32 6.59 -0.22
C LYS A 252 17.05 7.28 -0.71
N LEU A 253 16.31 6.61 -1.57
CA LEU A 253 15.01 7.07 -2.10
C LEU A 253 13.85 6.56 -1.24
N ASN A 254 14.10 5.89 -0.10
CA ASN A 254 13.07 5.26 0.74
C ASN A 254 12.18 4.24 -0.01
N ASN A 255 12.65 3.70 -1.13
CA ASN A 255 11.97 2.64 -1.85
C ASN A 255 12.45 1.28 -1.32
N PHE A 256 11.85 0.84 -0.22
CA PHE A 256 12.24 -0.39 0.47
C PHE A 256 11.74 -1.64 -0.25
N GLU A 257 10.62 -1.52 -0.97
CA GLU A 257 10.07 -2.59 -1.80
C GLU A 257 11.10 -3.09 -2.83
N THR A 258 11.66 -2.19 -3.65
CA THR A 258 12.66 -2.55 -4.67
C THR A 258 13.98 -3.05 -4.07
N VAL A 259 14.36 -2.58 -2.88
CA VAL A 259 15.54 -3.11 -2.17
C VAL A 259 15.37 -4.59 -1.90
N VAL A 260 14.24 -4.97 -1.30
CA VAL A 260 13.97 -6.38 -0.98
C VAL A 260 13.87 -7.21 -2.26
N GLN A 261 13.20 -6.70 -3.31
CA GLN A 261 13.12 -7.39 -4.60
C GLN A 261 14.49 -7.75 -5.18
N ILE A 262 15.42 -6.78 -5.25
CA ILE A 262 16.76 -7.01 -5.79
C ILE A 262 17.58 -7.91 -4.87
N VAL A 263 17.55 -7.67 -3.55
CA VAL A 263 18.30 -8.48 -2.58
C VAL A 263 17.84 -9.94 -2.60
N SER A 264 16.53 -10.19 -2.64
CA SER A 264 15.98 -11.56 -2.79
C SER A 264 16.47 -12.24 -4.06
N GLY A 265 16.57 -11.51 -5.18
CA GLY A 265 17.12 -12.05 -6.42
C GLY A 265 18.61 -12.40 -6.34
N LEU A 266 19.40 -11.59 -5.63
CA LEU A 266 20.83 -11.86 -5.40
C LEU A 266 21.08 -12.98 -4.38
N GLU A 267 20.13 -13.21 -3.47
CA GLU A 267 20.16 -14.30 -2.48
C GLU A 267 19.68 -15.63 -3.03
N ASN A 268 19.06 -15.65 -4.22
CA ASN A 268 18.70 -16.87 -4.92
C ASN A 268 19.90 -17.82 -5.00
N SER A 269 19.66 -19.11 -4.74
CA SER A 269 20.70 -20.15 -4.66
C SER A 269 21.53 -20.27 -5.95
N ALA A 270 20.97 -19.90 -7.11
CA ALA A 270 21.67 -19.85 -8.38
C ALA A 270 22.72 -18.73 -8.45
N ILE A 271 22.55 -17.63 -7.69
CA ILE A 271 23.47 -16.49 -7.68
C ILE A 271 24.42 -16.54 -6.50
N SER A 272 23.93 -16.85 -5.30
CA SER A 272 24.74 -16.90 -4.09
C SER A 272 25.86 -17.95 -4.15
N ARG A 273 25.71 -18.99 -4.99
CA ARG A 273 26.74 -20.02 -5.20
C ARG A 273 27.92 -19.61 -6.09
N LEU A 274 27.83 -18.51 -6.84
CA LEU A 274 28.80 -18.10 -7.87
C LEU A 274 30.07 -17.49 -7.25
N LYS A 275 30.83 -18.28 -6.48
CA LYS A 275 32.00 -17.84 -5.70
C LYS A 275 33.00 -17.01 -6.52
N GLN A 276 33.35 -17.45 -7.73
CA GLN A 276 34.30 -16.73 -8.59
C GLN A 276 33.76 -15.39 -9.04
N SER A 277 32.46 -15.31 -9.30
CA SER A 277 31.80 -14.06 -9.67
C SER A 277 31.72 -13.08 -8.49
N TRP A 278 31.43 -13.57 -7.29
CA TRP A 278 31.41 -12.76 -6.06
C TRP A 278 32.79 -12.19 -5.71
N LEU A 279 33.89 -12.91 -5.99
CA LEU A 279 35.25 -12.37 -5.85
C LEU A 279 35.53 -11.17 -6.76
N LYS A 280 34.76 -10.98 -7.84
CA LYS A 280 34.87 -9.84 -8.76
C LYS A 280 33.97 -8.67 -8.37
N VAL A 281 33.11 -8.83 -7.36
CA VAL A 281 32.26 -7.75 -6.85
C VAL A 281 33.10 -6.83 -5.95
N PRO A 282 33.09 -5.50 -6.16
CA PRO A 282 33.84 -4.58 -5.30
C PRO A 282 33.48 -4.73 -3.82
N GLU A 283 34.47 -4.73 -2.94
CA GLU A 283 34.27 -4.88 -1.47
C GLU A 283 33.29 -3.84 -0.91
N LYS A 284 33.34 -2.61 -1.42
CA LYS A 284 32.41 -1.53 -1.06
C LYS A 284 30.95 -1.91 -1.36
N SER A 285 30.69 -2.58 -2.49
CA SER A 285 29.35 -3.06 -2.85
C SER A 285 28.97 -4.25 -1.96
N GLN A 286 29.87 -5.19 -1.70
CA GLN A 286 29.59 -6.29 -0.76
C GLN A 286 29.22 -5.77 0.64
N ALA A 287 29.95 -4.77 1.16
CA ALA A 287 29.63 -4.12 2.43
C ALA A 287 28.27 -3.40 2.42
N ARG A 288 27.84 -2.83 1.28
CA ARG A 288 26.49 -2.28 1.12
C ARG A 288 25.45 -3.39 1.22
N LEU A 289 25.65 -4.52 0.55
CA LEU A 289 24.74 -5.66 0.60
C LEU A 289 24.58 -6.19 2.03
N GLU A 290 25.65 -6.34 2.79
CA GLU A 290 25.59 -6.75 4.21
C GLU A 290 24.79 -5.76 5.06
N LYS A 291 24.95 -4.44 4.84
CA LYS A 291 24.12 -3.43 5.52
C LYS A 291 22.63 -3.59 5.18
N MET A 292 22.30 -3.92 3.93
CA MET A 292 20.91 -4.18 3.52
C MET A 292 20.36 -5.44 4.20
N ARG A 293 21.13 -6.52 4.25
CA ARG A 293 20.77 -7.75 4.99
C ARG A 293 20.47 -7.48 6.47
N ASN A 294 21.31 -6.67 7.11
CA ASN A 294 21.11 -6.29 8.52
C ASN A 294 19.88 -5.38 8.71
N LEU A 295 19.63 -4.46 7.79
CA LEU A 295 18.45 -3.60 7.82
C LEU A 295 17.16 -4.43 7.74
N PHE A 296 17.11 -5.38 6.81
CA PHE A 296 15.96 -6.26 6.55
C PHE A 296 16.05 -7.60 7.29
N SER A 297 16.75 -7.65 8.42
CA SER A 297 16.82 -8.86 9.23
C SER A 297 15.46 -9.17 9.86
N PRO A 298 14.97 -10.43 9.82
CA PRO A 298 13.71 -10.81 10.47
C PRO A 298 13.81 -10.87 12.01
N MET A 299 15.01 -10.69 12.58
CA MET A 299 15.25 -10.71 14.03
C MET A 299 14.38 -9.68 14.77
N GLU A 300 13.92 -10.06 15.96
CA GLU A 300 13.04 -9.24 16.82
C GLU A 300 11.82 -8.65 16.07
N ASN A 301 11.20 -9.43 15.17
CA ASN A 301 10.08 -8.99 14.32
C ASN A 301 10.44 -7.76 13.47
N TRP A 302 11.55 -7.86 12.74
CA TRP A 302 12.01 -6.82 11.82
C TRP A 302 12.29 -5.48 12.50
N LYS A 303 12.75 -5.50 13.76
CA LYS A 303 12.93 -4.29 14.59
C LYS A 303 13.78 -3.23 13.91
N THR A 304 14.90 -3.61 13.29
CA THR A 304 15.80 -2.67 12.61
C THR A 304 15.10 -1.95 11.48
N TYR A 305 14.42 -2.69 10.60
CA TYR A 305 13.65 -2.12 9.50
C TYR A 305 12.48 -1.26 10.00
N ARG A 306 11.69 -1.74 10.98
CA ARG A 306 10.56 -0.97 11.53
C ARG A 306 11.00 0.34 12.16
N ASN A 307 12.11 0.33 12.91
CA ASN A 307 12.68 1.55 13.50
C ASN A 307 13.17 2.52 12.42
N HIS A 308 13.84 2.01 11.39
CA HIS A 308 14.26 2.83 10.26
C HIS A 308 13.06 3.44 9.54
N LEU A 309 12.06 2.63 9.19
CA LEU A 309 10.83 3.08 8.55
C LEU A 309 10.10 4.14 9.40
N ALA A 310 10.04 3.97 10.72
CA ALA A 310 9.42 4.96 11.61
C ALA A 310 10.11 6.33 11.56
N SER A 311 11.42 6.39 11.27
CA SER A 311 12.20 7.64 11.15
C SER A 311 12.15 8.30 9.77
N VAL A 312 11.48 7.67 8.80
CA VAL A 312 11.46 8.12 7.40
C VAL A 312 10.18 8.90 7.10
N ASP A 313 10.36 10.07 6.47
CA ASP A 313 9.28 10.90 5.93
C ASP A 313 9.00 10.57 4.45
N PRO A 314 7.77 10.78 3.96
CA PRO A 314 7.44 10.66 2.54
C PRO A 314 8.28 11.59 1.64
N PRO A 315 8.52 11.23 0.36
CA PRO A 315 8.03 10.03 -0.33
C PRO A 315 8.81 8.76 0.06
N GLY A 316 8.14 7.61 -0.04
CA GLY A 316 8.71 6.30 0.30
C GLY A 316 7.78 5.15 -0.05
N ILE A 317 8.33 3.95 -0.23
CA ILE A 317 7.56 2.72 -0.52
C ILE A 317 7.97 1.67 0.52
N PRO A 318 7.13 1.42 1.53
CA PRO A 318 7.37 0.34 2.49
C PRO A 318 7.37 -1.04 1.82
N TYR A 319 8.14 -1.96 2.38
CA TYR A 319 8.08 -3.37 2.00
C TYR A 319 6.70 -3.98 2.31
N LEU A 320 5.93 -4.27 1.26
CA LEU A 320 4.55 -4.76 1.34
C LEU A 320 4.47 -6.11 2.03
N GLY A 321 5.44 -7.00 1.80
CA GLY A 321 5.45 -8.34 2.38
C GLY A 321 5.40 -8.33 3.91
N LEU A 322 6.08 -7.39 4.57
CA LEU A 322 6.02 -7.25 6.03
C LEU A 322 4.66 -6.73 6.52
N ILE A 323 4.05 -5.79 5.78
CA ILE A 323 2.73 -5.26 6.13
C ILE A 323 1.69 -6.39 6.05
N LEU A 324 1.68 -7.16 4.96
CA LEU A 324 0.77 -8.29 4.78
C LEU A 324 1.00 -9.36 5.85
N GLN A 325 2.25 -9.69 6.17
CA GLN A 325 2.58 -10.61 7.26
C GLN A 325 2.04 -10.13 8.62
N THR A 326 2.17 -8.83 8.91
CA THR A 326 1.68 -8.25 10.16
C THR A 326 0.15 -8.28 10.25
N LEU A 327 -0.54 -8.01 9.13
CA LEU A 327 -1.99 -8.13 9.02
C LEU A 327 -2.45 -9.58 9.22
N THR A 328 -1.77 -10.55 8.60
CA THR A 328 -2.05 -11.99 8.80
C THR A 328 -1.94 -12.37 10.28
N PHE A 329 -0.84 -12.02 10.95
CA PHE A 329 -0.69 -12.32 12.38
C PHE A 329 -1.75 -11.63 13.25
N SER A 330 -2.13 -10.39 12.92
CA SER A 330 -3.20 -9.69 13.62
C SER A 330 -4.55 -10.40 13.44
N ASP A 331 -4.85 -10.82 12.20
CA ASP A 331 -6.10 -11.48 11.87
C ASP A 331 -6.22 -12.88 12.49
N ASP A 332 -5.13 -13.66 12.49
CA ASP A 332 -5.09 -15.01 13.06
C ASP A 332 -5.09 -14.99 14.59
N GLY A 333 -4.40 -14.02 15.19
CA GLY A 333 -4.28 -13.90 16.64
C GLY A 333 -5.49 -13.26 17.33
N ASN A 334 -6.35 -12.58 16.58
CA ASN A 334 -7.49 -11.85 17.13
C ASN A 334 -8.79 -12.22 16.38
N PRO A 335 -9.77 -12.89 17.02
CA PRO A 335 -11.05 -13.16 16.39
C PRO A 335 -11.86 -11.87 16.22
N ASN A 336 -12.70 -11.82 15.18
CA ASN A 336 -13.59 -10.67 14.91
C ASN A 336 -14.65 -10.48 16.00
N ILE A 337 -15.06 -11.57 16.65
CA ILE A 337 -16.11 -11.61 17.66
C ILE A 337 -15.55 -12.26 18.95
N ILE A 338 -15.80 -11.62 20.09
CA ILE A 338 -15.40 -12.07 21.43
C ILE A 338 -16.57 -11.96 22.41
N ASN A 339 -16.46 -12.66 23.55
CA ASN A 339 -17.33 -12.52 24.73
C ASN A 339 -18.85 -12.52 24.41
N ASN A 340 -19.34 -13.63 23.85
CA ASN A 340 -20.76 -13.84 23.54
C ASN A 340 -21.33 -12.78 22.59
N ASN A 341 -20.74 -12.67 21.39
CA ASN A 341 -21.25 -11.88 20.25
C ASN A 341 -20.94 -10.36 20.25
N LEU A 342 -19.81 -9.94 20.85
CA LEU A 342 -19.32 -8.57 20.72
C LEU A 342 -18.20 -8.47 19.68
N LEU A 343 -18.21 -7.42 18.87
CA LEU A 343 -17.14 -7.13 17.92
C LEU A 343 -15.87 -6.74 18.67
N ASN A 344 -14.75 -7.34 18.30
CA ASN A 344 -13.44 -7.08 18.88
C ASN A 344 -12.87 -5.76 18.35
N TRP A 345 -13.13 -4.67 19.06
CA TRP A 345 -12.68 -3.34 18.66
C TRP A 345 -11.16 -3.19 18.72
N TYR A 346 -10.50 -3.89 19.65
CA TYR A 346 -9.04 -3.90 19.73
C TYR A 346 -8.40 -4.40 18.42
N LYS A 347 -8.96 -5.46 17.83
CA LYS A 347 -8.52 -5.93 16.50
C LYS A 347 -8.66 -4.85 15.43
N MET A 348 -9.77 -4.11 15.43
CA MET A 348 -10.03 -3.04 14.47
C MET A 348 -8.97 -1.93 14.59
N GLU A 349 -8.67 -1.50 15.82
CA GLU A 349 -7.63 -0.51 16.08
C GLU A 349 -6.24 -1.01 15.66
N LEU A 350 -5.89 -2.26 15.97
CA LEU A 350 -4.63 -2.87 15.52
C LEU A 350 -4.53 -2.88 13.98
N THR A 351 -5.61 -3.25 13.30
CA THR A 351 -5.63 -3.28 11.82
C THR A 351 -5.36 -1.90 11.26
N VAL A 352 -6.05 -0.86 11.75
CA VAL A 352 -5.84 0.52 11.28
C VAL A 352 -4.46 1.03 11.63
N GLN A 353 -3.91 0.67 12.79
CA GLN A 353 -2.53 1.00 13.14
C GLN A 353 -1.54 0.43 12.12
N ILE A 354 -1.74 -0.79 11.63
CA ILE A 354 -0.90 -1.38 10.58
C ILE A 354 -1.11 -0.64 9.24
N LEU A 355 -2.37 -0.32 8.89
CA LEU A 355 -2.68 0.44 7.67
C LEU A 355 -2.19 1.90 7.70
N SER A 356 -1.92 2.45 8.89
CA SER A 356 -1.37 3.80 9.05
C SER A 356 -0.01 3.95 8.35
N GLU A 357 0.77 2.87 8.27
CA GLU A 357 2.03 2.85 7.53
C GLU A 357 1.79 3.12 6.03
N ILE A 358 0.74 2.52 5.45
CA ILE A 358 0.36 2.77 4.05
C ILE A 358 -0.16 4.19 3.90
N ARG A 359 -1.06 4.64 4.79
CA ARG A 359 -1.64 5.99 4.76
C ARG A 359 -0.57 7.08 4.79
N ARG A 360 0.51 6.88 5.55
CA ARG A 360 1.59 7.86 5.68
C ARG A 360 2.30 8.14 4.36
N PHE A 361 2.54 7.12 3.55
CA PHE A 361 3.30 7.27 2.30
C PHE A 361 2.43 7.48 1.06
N ARG A 362 1.20 6.97 1.07
CA ARG A 362 0.28 7.07 -0.06
C ARG A 362 0.01 8.52 -0.45
N GLY A 363 -0.10 8.80 -1.74
CA GLY A 363 -0.38 10.14 -2.28
C GLY A 363 0.81 11.09 -2.25
N HIS A 364 2.01 10.59 -1.94
CA HIS A 364 3.26 11.36 -1.98
C HIS A 364 4.14 10.84 -3.13
N PRO A 365 3.87 11.24 -4.38
CA PRO A 365 4.60 10.75 -5.54
C PRO A 365 6.06 11.20 -5.52
N TYR A 366 6.93 10.42 -6.15
CA TYR A 366 8.31 10.83 -6.39
C TYR A 366 8.38 11.94 -7.44
N PRO A 367 9.24 12.96 -7.25
CA PRO A 367 9.38 14.07 -8.18
C PRO A 367 10.35 13.74 -9.32
N PHE A 368 10.23 12.56 -9.95
CA PHE A 368 11.14 12.13 -11.02
C PHE A 368 10.40 12.10 -12.35
N THR A 369 11.03 12.63 -13.39
CA THR A 369 10.48 12.57 -14.75
C THR A 369 10.54 11.12 -15.27
N PRO A 370 9.41 10.52 -15.69
CA PRO A 370 9.42 9.22 -16.35
C PRO A 370 10.19 9.28 -17.67
N ILE A 371 10.98 8.25 -17.95
CA ILE A 371 11.76 8.13 -19.20
C ILE A 371 11.20 6.95 -20.01
N PRO A 372 10.46 7.18 -21.10
CA PRO A 372 9.82 6.11 -21.88
C PRO A 372 10.75 5.00 -22.33
N GLU A 373 11.97 5.34 -22.75
CA GLU A 373 12.96 4.37 -23.26
C GLU A 373 13.47 3.44 -22.14
N VAL A 374 13.57 3.96 -20.91
CA VAL A 374 13.94 3.17 -19.73
C VAL A 374 12.72 2.43 -19.18
N ALA A 375 11.53 3.00 -19.33
CA ALA A 375 10.27 2.38 -18.96
C ALA A 375 10.09 1.03 -19.68
N ASP A 376 10.35 0.95 -20.98
CA ASP A 376 10.23 -0.30 -21.75
C ASP A 376 11.12 -1.43 -21.18
N LEU A 377 12.29 -1.08 -20.61
CA LEU A 377 13.19 -2.04 -19.96
C LEU A 377 12.73 -2.47 -18.56
N LEU A 378 12.00 -1.61 -17.84
CA LEU A 378 11.68 -1.75 -16.41
C LEU A 378 10.18 -1.96 -16.11
N GLN A 379 9.32 -1.96 -17.11
CA GLN A 379 7.91 -2.36 -16.99
C GLN A 379 7.76 -3.88 -16.87
N PHE A 380 8.72 -4.63 -17.44
CA PHE A 380 8.77 -6.09 -17.42
C PHE A 380 7.52 -6.76 -18.02
N GLU A 381 6.75 -6.11 -18.90
CA GLU A 381 5.48 -6.65 -19.43
C GLU A 381 5.68 -8.03 -20.06
N ASN A 382 6.70 -8.15 -20.92
CA ASN A 382 7.06 -9.37 -21.65
C ASN A 382 8.10 -10.25 -20.93
N PHE A 383 8.45 -9.93 -19.69
CA PHE A 383 9.38 -10.73 -18.90
C PHE A 383 8.64 -11.77 -18.06
N ALA A 384 9.01 -13.03 -18.24
CA ALA A 384 8.61 -14.15 -17.40
C ALA A 384 9.85 -14.66 -16.64
N PRO A 385 9.85 -14.59 -15.29
CA PRO A 385 10.92 -15.18 -14.49
C PRO A 385 11.14 -16.65 -14.83
N ARG A 386 12.40 -17.05 -15.00
CA ARG A 386 12.76 -18.47 -15.10
C ARG A 386 12.49 -19.18 -13.77
N SER A 387 12.20 -20.47 -13.83
CA SER A 387 12.06 -21.29 -12.61
C SER A 387 13.38 -21.41 -11.86
N ASP A 388 13.33 -21.58 -10.54
CA ASP A 388 14.52 -21.77 -9.72
C ASP A 388 15.39 -22.94 -10.20
N LYS A 389 14.75 -24.03 -10.65
CA LYS A 389 15.44 -25.17 -11.26
C LYS A 389 16.26 -24.73 -12.48
N LYS A 390 15.65 -23.97 -13.40
CA LYS A 390 16.33 -23.53 -14.61
C LYS A 390 17.46 -22.52 -14.32
N LEU A 391 17.22 -21.58 -13.40
CA LEU A 391 18.26 -20.66 -12.93
C LEU A 391 19.45 -21.42 -12.35
N PHE A 392 19.18 -22.45 -11.55
CA PHE A 392 20.23 -23.26 -10.93
C PHE A 392 21.02 -24.08 -11.96
N GLU A 393 20.36 -24.71 -12.93
CA GLU A 393 21.00 -25.41 -14.04
C GLU A 393 21.94 -24.47 -14.82
N ASP A 394 21.45 -23.28 -15.19
CA ASP A 394 22.24 -22.31 -15.95
C ASP A 394 23.41 -21.75 -15.11
N SER A 395 23.20 -21.58 -13.80
CA SER A 395 24.27 -21.25 -12.85
C SER A 395 25.38 -22.31 -12.82
N GLN A 396 25.03 -23.60 -12.86
CA GLN A 396 26.01 -24.68 -12.92
C GLN A 396 26.76 -24.71 -14.26
N MET A 397 26.12 -24.30 -15.36
CA MET A 397 26.79 -24.20 -16.66
C MET A 397 27.81 -23.06 -16.71
N VAL A 398 27.47 -21.88 -16.17
CA VAL A 398 28.37 -20.71 -16.21
C VAL A 398 29.44 -20.73 -15.11
N GLU A 399 29.22 -21.49 -14.04
CA GLU A 399 30.18 -21.73 -12.96
C GLU A 399 29.99 -23.14 -12.35
N PRO A 400 30.62 -24.17 -12.94
CA PRO A 400 30.53 -25.55 -12.47
C PRO A 400 31.01 -25.70 -11.02
N LYS A 401 30.54 -26.74 -10.32
CA LYS A 401 31.11 -27.08 -9.01
C LYS A 401 32.57 -27.51 -9.24
N VAL A 402 33.49 -26.79 -8.59
CA VAL A 402 34.89 -27.18 -8.46
C VAL A 402 35.00 -28.34 -7.49
#